data_AF-A0A6J4R329-F1
#
_entry.id   AF-A0A6J4R329-F1
#
_cell.length_a   1.000
_cell.length_b   1.000
_cell.length_c   1.000
_cell.angle_alpha   90.00
_cell.angle_beta   90.00
_cell.angle_gamma   90.00
#
_symmetry.space_group_name_H-M   'P 1'
#
loop_
_entity.id
_entity.type
_entity.pdbx_description
1 polymer ?
#
loop_
_entity_poly.entity_id
_entity_poly.type
_entity_poly.pdbx_seq_one_letter_code
_entity_poly.pdbx_strand_id
1 'polypeptide(L)'
;MTHEGTDAVSDDEQTLSYIRESVFSGFSEETLADFLAKNRERHPIDPHLNPEGRMTCLSAEEFHSIFEDLDGWKKFYLRFPEAYGIVEFSRVGFDRDMTQALVYASHQTGWLSGIRSYWFFSKLDGTWSEPVCFGGGIS
;
A
#
# COMPACT_ATOMS: atom_id res chain seq x y z
N MET A 1 1.17 -25.19 -3.08
CA MET A 1 2.02 -24.01 -2.91
C MET A 1 1.04 -22.86 -2.81
N THR A 2 0.78 -22.42 -1.59
CA THR A 2 -0.31 -21.52 -1.22
C THR A 2 0.08 -20.09 -1.59
N HIS A 3 -0.62 -19.49 -2.55
CA HIS A 3 -0.63 -18.04 -2.72
C HIS A 3 -1.91 -17.53 -2.06
N GLU A 4 -1.80 -17.20 -0.78
CA GLU A 4 -2.80 -16.38 -0.11
C GLU A 4 -2.74 -14.98 -0.73
N GLY A 5 -3.91 -14.46 -1.09
CA GLY A 5 -4.03 -13.18 -1.77
C GLY A 5 -3.63 -12.04 -0.83
N THR A 6 -2.43 -11.52 -1.03
CA THR A 6 -1.93 -10.20 -0.61
C THR A 6 -2.73 -9.54 0.51
N ASP A 7 -2.47 -9.96 1.75
CA ASP A 7 -2.60 -9.11 2.93
C ASP A 7 -1.32 -8.26 3.01
N ALA A 8 -1.19 -7.33 2.07
CA ALA A 8 0.02 -6.56 1.82
C ALA A 8 0.52 -5.74 3.01
N VAL A 9 -0.33 -5.52 4.01
CA VAL A 9 -0.02 -4.73 5.20
C VAL A 9 0.39 -5.60 6.40
N SER A 10 0.09 -6.91 6.40
CA SER A 10 0.48 -7.81 7.49
C SER A 10 1.83 -8.51 7.28
N ASP A 11 2.23 -8.74 6.03
CA ASP A 11 3.31 -9.71 5.74
C ASP A 11 4.72 -9.12 5.73
N ASP A 12 4.84 -7.81 5.82
CA ASP A 12 6.13 -7.13 5.83
C ASP A 12 6.60 -6.84 7.28
N GLU A 13 6.45 -7.80 8.20
CA GLU A 13 6.94 -7.66 9.60
C GLU A 13 8.39 -7.21 9.65
N GLN A 14 9.21 -7.67 8.70
CA GLN A 14 10.60 -7.27 8.56
C GLN A 14 10.76 -5.81 8.13
N THR A 15 9.92 -5.29 7.23
CA THR A 15 9.89 -3.87 6.86
C THR A 15 9.38 -3.02 8.03
N LEU A 16 8.36 -3.47 8.76
CA LEU A 16 7.84 -2.78 9.94
C LEU A 16 8.85 -2.77 11.09
N SER A 17 9.59 -3.86 11.28
CA SER A 17 10.71 -3.94 12.22
C SER A 17 11.83 -3.01 11.78
N TYR A 18 12.17 -2.98 10.49
CA TYR A 18 13.15 -2.04 9.94
C TYR A 18 12.71 -0.57 10.16
N ILE A 19 11.43 -0.24 9.95
CA ILE A 19 10.89 1.10 10.23
C ILE A 19 11.06 1.47 11.70
N ARG A 20 10.75 0.55 12.61
CA ARG A 20 10.91 0.73 14.07
C ARG A 20 12.37 0.89 14.48
N GLU A 21 13.27 0.08 13.93
CA GLU A 21 14.65 -0.05 14.41
C GLU A 21 15.63 0.91 13.72
N SER A 22 15.37 1.30 12.47
CA SER A 22 16.44 1.75 11.57
C SER A 22 16.35 3.21 11.13
N VAL A 23 15.15 3.82 11.12
CA VAL A 23 14.95 5.03 10.31
C VAL A 23 14.69 6.30 11.13
N PHE A 24 14.11 6.25 12.34
CA PHE A 24 13.71 7.50 13.01
C PHE A 24 13.82 7.47 14.54
N SER A 25 14.81 8.19 15.07
CA SER A 25 14.71 8.79 16.40
C SER A 25 13.58 9.85 16.34
N GLY A 26 12.34 9.44 16.58
CA GLY A 26 11.18 10.32 16.53
C GLY A 26 9.91 9.67 15.99
N PHE A 27 9.97 8.52 15.31
CA PHE A 27 8.76 7.83 14.85
C PHE A 27 7.93 7.35 16.05
N SER A 28 6.68 7.79 16.11
CA SER A 28 5.77 7.45 17.19
C SER A 28 5.16 6.07 16.99
N GLU A 29 5.17 5.25 18.04
CA GLU A 29 4.41 3.98 18.06
C GLU A 29 2.91 4.23 17.83
N GLU A 30 2.39 5.43 18.13
CA GLU A 30 1.00 5.78 17.84
C GLU A 30 0.72 5.80 16.34
N THR A 31 1.62 6.38 15.53
CA THR A 31 1.50 6.45 14.06
C THR A 31 1.40 5.05 13.46
N LEU A 32 2.25 4.13 13.93
CA LEU A 32 2.24 2.75 13.47
C LEU A 32 1.04 1.96 13.96
N ALA A 33 0.67 2.13 15.23
CA ALA A 33 -0.50 1.46 15.78
C ALA A 33 -1.78 1.86 15.03
N ASP A 34 -1.94 3.16 14.72
CA ASP A 34 -3.06 3.68 13.95
C ASP A 34 -3.02 3.19 12.48
N PHE A 35 -1.83 3.20 11.86
CA PHE A 35 -1.63 2.62 10.53
C PHE A 35 -2.08 1.15 10.47
N LEU A 36 -1.59 0.32 11.39
CA LEU A 36 -1.92 -1.10 11.45
C LEU A 36 -3.42 -1.30 11.74
N ALA A 37 -3.98 -0.56 12.70
CA ALA A 37 -5.39 -0.67 13.05
C ALA A 37 -6.31 -0.35 11.86
N LYS A 38 -6.02 0.73 11.12
CA LYS A 38 -6.82 1.18 9.98
C LYS A 38 -6.73 0.31 8.73
N ASN A 39 -5.69 -0.50 8.62
CA ASN A 39 -5.42 -1.30 7.43
C ASN A 39 -5.57 -2.82 7.65
N ARG A 40 -6.13 -3.23 8.80
CA ARG A 40 -6.57 -4.62 9.04
C ARG A 40 -7.75 -5.04 8.18
N GLU A 41 -8.53 -4.08 7.71
CA GLU A 41 -9.72 -4.32 6.89
C GLU A 41 -9.62 -3.52 5.59
N ARG A 42 -10.23 -4.05 4.53
CA ARG A 42 -10.32 -3.35 3.24
C ARG A 42 -11.39 -2.27 3.31
N HIS A 43 -11.09 -1.11 2.74
CA HIS A 43 -12.01 0.01 2.68
C HIS A 43 -12.24 0.45 1.22
N PRO A 44 -13.44 0.95 0.87
CA PRO A 44 -13.67 1.58 -0.43
C PRO A 44 -12.71 2.73 -0.66
N ILE A 45 -12.26 2.90 -1.91
CA ILE A 45 -11.43 4.04 -2.30
C ILE A 45 -12.30 5.30 -2.26
N ASP A 46 -11.78 6.34 -1.60
CA ASP A 46 -12.42 7.65 -1.56
C ASP A 46 -12.51 8.22 -2.99
N PRO A 47 -13.66 8.77 -3.44
CA PRO A 47 -13.78 9.37 -4.76
C PRO A 47 -12.72 10.44 -5.08
N HIS A 48 -12.21 11.15 -4.06
CA HIS A 48 -11.16 12.14 -4.22
C HIS A 48 -9.79 11.54 -4.57
N LEU A 49 -9.57 10.26 -4.28
CA LEU A 49 -8.37 9.52 -4.68
C LEU A 49 -8.49 8.94 -6.10
N ASN A 50 -9.67 9.02 -6.71
CA ASN A 50 -9.90 8.64 -8.10
C ASN A 50 -10.41 9.83 -8.93
N PRO A 51 -9.69 10.96 -8.95
CA PRO A 51 -10.10 12.09 -9.78
C PRO A 51 -10.12 11.61 -11.24
N GLU A 52 -11.22 11.88 -11.92
CA GLU A 52 -11.49 11.45 -13.31
C GLU A 52 -11.83 9.97 -13.52
N GLY A 53 -12.01 9.17 -12.46
CA GLY A 53 -12.52 7.80 -12.59
C GLY A 53 -11.59 6.85 -13.36
N ARG A 54 -10.27 7.14 -13.35
CA ARG A 54 -9.26 6.35 -14.07
C ARG A 54 -8.91 5.03 -13.39
N MET A 55 -9.28 4.88 -12.12
CA MET A 55 -9.13 3.63 -11.38
C MET A 55 -10.45 2.86 -11.32
N THR A 56 -10.36 1.55 -11.52
CA THR A 56 -11.47 0.61 -11.32
C THR A 56 -11.17 -0.22 -10.08
N CYS A 57 -12.06 -0.18 -9.09
CA CYS A 57 -11.94 -1.04 -7.91
C CYS A 57 -12.25 -2.49 -8.29
N LEU A 58 -11.37 -3.41 -7.93
CA LEU A 58 -11.58 -4.84 -8.06
C LEU A 58 -12.18 -5.38 -6.76
N SER A 59 -13.24 -6.17 -6.86
CA SER A 59 -13.73 -6.93 -5.71
C SER A 59 -12.74 -8.05 -5.35
N ALA A 60 -12.79 -8.53 -4.10
CA ALA A 60 -11.96 -9.65 -3.67
C ALA A 60 -12.24 -10.93 -4.48
N GLU A 61 -13.50 -11.16 -4.85
CA GLU A 61 -13.92 -12.29 -5.67
C GLU A 61 -13.38 -12.19 -7.10
N GLU A 62 -13.49 -11.02 -7.74
CA GLU A 62 -12.92 -10.81 -9.08
C GLU A 62 -11.40 -10.94 -9.08
N PHE A 63 -10.73 -10.37 -8.08
CA PHE A 63 -9.28 -10.51 -7.93
C PHE A 63 -8.89 -11.99 -7.81
N HIS A 64 -9.56 -12.74 -6.92
CA HIS A 64 -9.28 -14.16 -6.74
C HIS A 64 -9.53 -14.97 -8.01
N SER A 65 -10.63 -14.71 -8.72
CA SER A 65 -10.95 -15.38 -9.99
C SER A 65 -9.91 -15.10 -11.08
N ILE A 66 -9.36 -13.88 -11.14
CA ILE A 66 -8.33 -13.53 -12.12
C ILE A 66 -7.01 -14.20 -11.78
N PHE A 67 -6.60 -14.19 -10.50
CA PHE A 67 -5.27 -14.60 -10.06
C PHE A 67 -5.22 -16.01 -9.43
N GLU A 68 -6.20 -16.86 -9.73
CA GLU A 68 -6.28 -18.25 -9.21
C GLU A 68 -5.14 -19.17 -9.70
N ASP A 69 -4.51 -18.83 -10.83
CA ASP A 69 -3.46 -19.62 -11.45
C ASP A 69 -2.31 -18.76 -12.01
N LEU A 70 -1.30 -19.43 -12.57
CA LEU A 70 -0.08 -18.79 -13.07
C LEU A 70 -0.32 -17.83 -14.24
N ASP A 71 -1.43 -17.97 -14.96
CA ASP A 71 -1.81 -17.10 -16.07
C ASP A 71 -2.52 -15.81 -15.60
N GLY A 72 -2.61 -15.57 -14.28
CA GLY A 72 -3.41 -14.47 -13.72
C GLY A 72 -3.12 -13.09 -14.31
N TRP A 73 -1.85 -12.72 -14.51
CA TRP A 73 -1.52 -11.44 -15.16
C TRP A 73 -1.95 -11.38 -16.63
N LYS A 74 -1.90 -12.50 -17.36
CA LYS A 74 -2.41 -12.57 -18.73
C LYS A 74 -3.93 -12.42 -18.73
N LYS A 75 -4.65 -13.10 -17.83
CA LYS A 75 -6.10 -12.95 -17.65
C LYS A 75 -6.47 -11.51 -17.27
N PHE A 76 -5.70 -10.87 -16.39
CA PHE A 76 -5.87 -9.48 -15.99
C PHE A 76 -5.82 -8.53 -17.19
N TYR A 77 -4.76 -8.56 -17.99
CA TYR A 77 -4.63 -7.67 -19.15
C TYR A 77 -5.60 -8.01 -20.28
N LEU A 78 -6.08 -9.25 -20.40
CA LEU A 78 -7.18 -9.58 -21.30
C LEU A 78 -8.50 -8.93 -20.86
N ARG A 79 -8.74 -8.84 -19.55
CA ARG A 79 -9.94 -8.24 -18.97
C ARG A 79 -9.88 -6.72 -18.92
N PHE A 80 -8.70 -6.16 -18.64
CA PHE A 80 -8.42 -4.74 -18.50
C PHE A 80 -7.27 -4.32 -19.43
N PRO A 81 -7.52 -4.25 -20.76
CA PRO A 81 -6.47 -4.03 -21.75
C PRO A 81 -5.79 -2.65 -21.68
N GLU A 82 -6.46 -1.66 -21.08
CA GLU A 82 -5.94 -0.30 -20.90
C GLU A 82 -5.30 -0.09 -19.52
N ALA A 83 -5.34 -1.09 -18.64
CA ALA A 83 -4.77 -0.97 -17.30
C ALA A 83 -3.23 -0.97 -17.36
N TYR A 84 -2.63 -0.06 -16.59
CA TYR A 84 -1.18 0.00 -16.41
C TYR A 84 -0.67 -0.91 -15.29
N GLY A 85 -1.52 -1.77 -14.74
CA GLY A 85 -1.25 -2.63 -13.60
C GLY A 85 -2.28 -2.47 -12.49
N ILE A 86 -1.94 -2.99 -11.31
CA ILE A 86 -2.75 -2.89 -10.10
C ILE A 86 -2.07 -1.92 -9.15
N VAL A 87 -2.84 -0.96 -8.63
CA VAL A 87 -2.40 -0.05 -7.59
C VAL A 87 -3.08 -0.40 -6.28
N GLU A 88 -2.32 -0.36 -5.20
CA GLU A 88 -2.79 -0.57 -3.84
C GLU A 88 -2.35 0.60 -2.99
N PHE A 89 -3.23 1.10 -2.12
CA PHE A 89 -2.92 2.17 -1.18
C PHE A 89 -3.46 1.82 0.18
N SER A 90 -2.69 2.13 1.21
CA SER A 90 -3.16 2.05 2.58
C SER A 90 -3.99 3.28 2.93
N ARG A 91 -4.80 3.16 3.98
CA ARG A 91 -5.20 4.33 4.77
C ARG A 91 -3.98 4.91 5.48
N VAL A 92 -4.03 6.21 5.73
CA VAL A 92 -2.98 6.94 6.44
C VAL A 92 -3.06 6.67 7.93
N GLY A 93 -1.93 6.24 8.51
CA GLY A 93 -1.72 6.22 9.95
C GLY A 93 -1.22 7.57 10.44
N PHE A 94 -1.77 8.08 11.53
CA PHE A 94 -1.36 9.34 12.16
C PHE A 94 -1.04 9.12 13.64
N ASP A 95 -0.13 9.93 14.18
CA ASP A 95 -0.05 10.14 15.62
C ASP A 95 -1.25 10.99 16.11
N ARG A 96 -1.44 11.04 17.43
CA ARG A 96 -2.57 11.77 18.02
C ARG A 96 -2.59 13.27 17.68
N ASP A 97 -1.41 13.88 17.58
CA ASP A 97 -1.25 15.31 17.35
C ASP A 97 -1.22 15.68 15.85
N MET A 98 -1.38 14.69 14.95
CA MET A 98 -1.29 14.85 13.49
C MET A 98 0.01 15.53 13.05
N THR A 99 1.10 15.19 13.72
CA THR A 99 2.46 15.62 13.38
C THR A 99 3.24 14.57 12.60
N GLN A 100 2.71 13.36 12.48
CA GLN A 100 3.32 12.27 11.73
C GLN A 100 2.28 11.57 10.87
N ALA A 101 2.71 11.11 9.70
CA ALA A 101 1.88 10.30 8.83
C ALA A 101 2.68 9.14 8.23
N LEU A 102 2.05 7.97 8.14
CA LEU A 102 2.57 6.81 7.43
C LEU A 102 1.58 6.36 6.36
N VAL A 103 2.07 6.17 5.14
CA VAL A 103 1.30 5.70 3.99
C VAL A 103 2.06 4.58 3.30
N TYR A 104 1.36 3.57 2.84
CA TYR A 104 1.89 2.54 1.94
C TYR A 104 1.20 2.63 0.58
N ALA A 105 1.98 2.45 -0.47
CA ALA A 105 1.50 2.33 -1.83
C ALA A 105 2.27 1.25 -2.58
N SER A 106 1.58 0.53 -3.46
CA SER A 106 2.23 -0.33 -4.44
C SER A 106 1.66 -0.15 -5.83
N HIS A 107 2.49 -0.48 -6.82
CA HIS A 107 2.09 -0.62 -8.20
C HIS A 107 2.70 -1.91 -8.74
N GLN A 108 1.84 -2.85 -9.12
CA GLN A 108 2.25 -4.16 -9.59
C GLN A 108 1.84 -4.35 -11.06
N THR A 109 2.76 -4.89 -11.85
CA THR A 109 2.58 -5.12 -13.30
C THR A 109 2.78 -6.58 -13.69
N GLY A 110 3.30 -7.40 -12.78
CA GLY A 110 3.57 -8.82 -12.97
C GLY A 110 3.90 -9.52 -11.65
N TRP A 111 4.01 -10.85 -11.69
CA TRP A 111 4.33 -11.65 -10.49
C TRP A 111 5.63 -11.22 -9.81
N LEU A 112 6.64 -10.87 -10.61
CA LEU A 112 7.95 -10.42 -10.17
C LEU A 112 8.26 -9.00 -10.66
N SER A 113 7.22 -8.20 -10.89
CA SER A 113 7.37 -6.87 -11.47
C SER A 113 6.43 -5.90 -10.79
N GLY A 114 7.01 -4.94 -10.10
CA GLY A 114 6.28 -3.90 -9.41
C GLY A 114 7.17 -3.12 -8.46
N ILE A 115 6.57 -2.15 -7.78
CA ILE A 115 7.20 -1.37 -6.73
C ILE A 115 6.28 -1.32 -5.52
N ARG A 116 6.87 -1.40 -4.33
CA ARG A 116 6.17 -1.20 -3.06
C ARG A 116 6.94 -0.14 -2.28
N SER A 117 6.23 0.80 -1.67
CA SER A 117 6.85 1.90 -0.95
C SER A 117 5.99 2.37 0.20
N TYR A 118 6.65 2.63 1.31
CA TYR A 118 6.11 3.33 2.46
C TYR A 118 6.66 4.76 2.44
N TRP A 119 5.81 5.69 2.83
CA TRP A 119 6.08 7.12 2.87
C TRP A 119 5.82 7.61 4.28
N PHE A 120 6.87 8.13 4.92
CA PHE A 120 6.77 8.76 6.23
C PHE A 120 6.88 10.27 6.11
N PHE A 121 5.94 10.97 6.74
CA PHE A 121 5.89 12.41 6.80
C PHE A 121 6.01 12.87 8.25
N SER A 122 6.72 13.97 8.45
CA SER A 122 6.71 14.69 9.72
C SER A 122 6.23 16.12 9.51
N LYS A 123 5.61 16.70 10.52
CA LYS A 123 5.07 18.06 10.51
C LYS A 123 5.75 18.88 11.58
N LEU A 124 6.30 20.02 11.20
CA LEU A 124 6.87 21.00 12.12
C LEU A 124 6.24 22.36 11.82
N ASP A 125 5.83 23.08 12.87
CA ASP A 125 5.23 24.42 12.77
C ASP A 125 4.07 24.50 11.76
N GLY A 126 3.23 23.47 11.72
CA GLY A 126 2.06 23.41 10.85
C GLY A 126 2.35 22.96 9.41
N THR A 127 3.61 22.71 9.04
CA THR A 127 4.03 22.36 7.67
C THR A 127 4.57 20.94 7.59
N TRP A 128 4.10 20.16 6.62
CA TRP A 128 4.62 18.82 6.33
C TRP A 128 5.98 18.92 5.64
N SER A 129 6.95 18.12 6.09
CA SER A 129 8.25 17.97 5.43
C SER A 129 8.12 17.18 4.13
N GLU A 130 9.16 17.22 3.30
CA GLU A 130 9.33 16.20 2.28
C GLU A 130 9.31 14.81 2.94
N PRO A 131 8.58 13.85 2.37
CA PRO A 131 8.51 12.52 2.95
C PRO A 131 9.80 11.75 2.71
N VAL A 132 10.14 10.92 3.69
CA VAL A 132 11.12 9.87 3.50
C VAL A 132 10.39 8.66 2.93
N CYS A 133 10.89 8.15 1.80
CA CYS A 133 10.35 6.98 1.13
C CYS A 133 11.26 5.77 1.37
N PHE A 134 10.67 4.61 1.67
CA PHE A 134 11.39 3.36 1.87
C PHE A 134 10.58 2.18 1.29
N GLY A 135 11.29 1.22 0.70
CA GLY A 135 10.69 0.12 -0.06
C GLY A 135 11.60 -0.27 -1.22
N GLY A 136 11.15 -1.23 -2.03
CA GLY A 136 11.95 -1.81 -3.11
C GLY A 136 11.11 -2.21 -4.31
N GLY A 137 11.78 -2.37 -5.44
CA GLY A 137 11.20 -3.05 -6.60
C GLY A 137 11.07 -4.54 -6.31
N ILE A 138 9.99 -5.15 -6.79
CA ILE A 138 9.92 -6.60 -6.98
C ILE A 138 10.60 -6.86 -8.33
N SER A 139 11.73 -7.57 -8.32
CA SER A 139 12.52 -7.95 -9.50
C SER A 139 12.79 -9.44 -9.52
#